data_AF-A0A966TF09-F1
#
_entry.id   AF-A0A966TF09-F1
#
_cell.length_a   1.000
_cell.length_b   1.000
_cell.length_c   1.000
_cell.angle_alpha   90.00
_cell.angle_beta   90.00
_cell.angle_gamma   90.00
#
_symmetry.space_group_name_H-M   'P 1'
#
loop_
_entity.id
_entity.type
_entity.pdbx_description
1 polymer ?
#
loop_
_entity_poly.entity_id
_entity_poly.type
_entity_poly.pdbx_seq_one_letter_code
_entity_poly.pdbx_strand_id
1 'polypeptide(L)'
;MACIYALIRKSSPEEYRYIGKTAYETPNKRFKGHKNNAVSGDSAPVYRWMRKYNDVEVIIIEDRLSKEESSIKEKYYIHLFRSQGHRLLNVSEGGDGSPGRVLSKASREKISNKLKGKSLSLEHRKNISTGQTGRKISEKTKKKISQSLKNHPRLIASGKKNKGKKHTEEARRKISEAKTGKPATEKQLLHLARLAKLNREKAKN
;
A
#
# COMPACT_ATOMS: atom_id res chain seq x y z
N MET A 1 -4.93 4.80 -21.60
CA MET A 1 -4.04 4.59 -22.76
C MET A 1 -2.65 4.24 -22.27
N ALA A 2 -1.98 3.35 -22.99
CA ALA A 2 -0.64 2.84 -22.74
C ALA A 2 0.25 3.16 -23.94
N CYS A 3 1.56 3.05 -23.76
CA CYS A 3 2.54 3.21 -24.83
C CYS A 3 3.69 2.23 -24.67
N ILE A 4 4.36 1.93 -25.78
CA ILE A 4 5.64 1.25 -25.88
C ILE A 4 6.73 2.30 -26.04
N TYR A 5 7.80 2.15 -25.28
CA TYR A 5 8.98 2.98 -25.39
C TYR A 5 10.24 2.12 -25.50
N ALA A 6 11.30 2.71 -26.06
CA ALA A 6 12.64 2.17 -26.00
C ALA A 6 13.56 3.06 -25.15
N LEU A 7 14.60 2.45 -24.59
CA LEU A 7 15.77 3.17 -24.06
C LEU A 7 16.93 3.04 -25.05
N ILE A 8 17.55 4.17 -25.34
CA ILE A 8 18.67 4.33 -26.27
C ILE A 8 19.79 5.14 -25.61
N ARG A 9 20.95 5.20 -26.26
CA ARG A 9 21.95 6.24 -25.98
C ARG A 9 21.79 7.36 -27.00
N LYS A 10 21.93 8.60 -26.55
CA LYS A 10 22.00 9.77 -27.44
C LYS A 10 23.13 9.64 -28.47
N SER A 11 24.25 9.01 -28.10
CA SER A 11 25.37 8.75 -29.02
C SER A 11 25.08 7.67 -30.08
N SER A 12 24.00 6.90 -29.92
CA SER A 12 23.70 5.72 -30.77
C SER A 12 22.17 5.54 -30.86
N PRO A 13 21.45 6.48 -31.50
CA PRO A 13 19.99 6.52 -31.47
C PRO A 13 19.34 5.35 -32.21
N GLU A 14 20.06 4.77 -33.18
CA GLU A 14 19.62 3.60 -33.94
C GLU A 14 19.71 2.29 -33.15
N GLU A 15 20.39 2.25 -31.99
CA GLU A 15 20.52 1.02 -31.20
C GLU A 15 19.57 1.03 -30.00
N TYR A 16 18.44 0.35 -30.13
CA TYR A 16 17.54 0.08 -29.01
C TYR A 16 18.18 -0.90 -28.02
N ARG A 17 18.12 -0.56 -26.73
CA ARG A 17 18.76 -1.33 -25.65
C ARG A 17 17.77 -1.88 -24.64
N TYR A 18 16.55 -1.36 -24.59
CA TYR A 18 15.49 -1.88 -23.75
C TYR A 18 14.14 -1.48 -24.31
N ILE A 19 13.18 -2.39 -24.32
CA ILE A 19 11.79 -2.12 -24.68
C ILE A 19 10.92 -2.26 -23.43
N GLY A 20 10.01 -1.33 -23.22
CA GLY A 20 9.04 -1.48 -22.13
C GLY A 20 7.72 -0.81 -22.44
N LYS A 21 6.72 -1.15 -21.64
CA LYS A 21 5.41 -0.49 -21.67
C LYS A 21 5.16 0.35 -20.43
N THR A 22 4.25 1.32 -20.56
CA THR A 22 3.67 2.03 -19.43
C THR A 22 2.18 2.26 -19.69
N ALA A 23 1.35 1.92 -18.71
CA ALA A 23 -0.05 2.29 -18.65
C ALA A 23 -0.16 3.35 -17.55
N TYR A 24 -0.98 4.39 -17.75
CA TYR A 24 -1.28 5.45 -16.78
C TYR A 24 -0.27 6.62 -16.66
N GLU A 25 0.99 6.47 -17.07
CA GLU A 25 2.02 7.53 -16.97
C GLU A 25 2.73 7.80 -18.30
N THR A 26 3.19 9.04 -18.49
CA THR A 26 4.03 9.39 -19.64
C THR A 26 5.37 8.62 -19.60
N PRO A 27 5.97 8.30 -20.76
CA PRO A 27 7.30 7.70 -20.85
C PRO A 27 8.35 8.41 -19.98
N ASN A 28 8.27 9.74 -19.86
CA ASN A 28 9.17 10.54 -19.03
C ASN A 28 9.08 10.22 -17.53
N LYS A 29 7.87 10.00 -16.99
CA LYS A 29 7.70 9.57 -15.60
C LYS A 29 8.25 8.16 -15.40
N ARG A 30 7.95 7.25 -16.33
CA ARG A 30 8.49 5.89 -16.29
C ARG A 30 10.02 5.88 -16.37
N PHE A 31 10.61 6.76 -17.17
CA PHE A 31 12.04 6.95 -17.28
C PHE A 31 12.67 7.49 -16.00
N LYS A 32 12.01 8.44 -15.30
CA LYS A 32 12.42 8.85 -13.95
C LYS A 32 12.40 7.66 -12.98
N GLY A 33 11.39 6.80 -13.06
CA GLY A 33 11.34 5.54 -12.31
C GLY A 33 12.53 4.62 -12.59
N HIS A 34 12.91 4.46 -13.87
CA HIS A 34 14.10 3.70 -14.24
C HIS A 34 15.40 4.30 -13.66
N LYS A 35 15.55 5.63 -13.69
CA LYS A 35 16.68 6.32 -13.05
C LYS A 35 16.73 6.05 -11.55
N ASN A 36 15.60 6.13 -10.85
CA ASN A 36 15.52 5.86 -9.42
C ASN A 36 15.89 4.40 -9.08
N ASN A 37 15.43 3.43 -9.88
CA ASN A 37 15.78 2.02 -9.70
C ASN A 37 17.28 1.78 -9.93
N ALA A 38 17.86 2.45 -10.94
CA ALA A 38 19.29 2.39 -11.20
C ALA A 38 20.11 2.95 -10.04
N VAL A 39 19.72 4.10 -9.49
CA VAL A 39 20.37 4.72 -8.31
C VAL A 39 20.23 3.85 -7.06
N SER A 40 19.06 3.24 -6.87
CA SER A 40 18.79 2.34 -5.73
C SER A 40 19.56 1.01 -5.78
N GLY A 41 20.31 0.74 -6.85
CA GLY A 41 21.15 -0.45 -6.95
C GLY A 41 20.45 -1.70 -7.48
N ASP A 42 19.30 -1.57 -8.16
CA ASP A 42 18.64 -2.72 -8.78
C ASP A 42 19.61 -3.45 -9.75
N SER A 43 19.56 -4.79 -9.70
CA SER A 43 20.48 -5.70 -10.38
C SER A 43 20.09 -6.01 -11.83
N ALA A 44 18.91 -5.59 -12.30
CA ALA A 44 18.49 -5.86 -13.67
C ALA A 44 19.52 -5.31 -14.69
N PRO A 45 19.80 -6.02 -15.80
CA PRO A 45 20.82 -5.62 -16.78
C PRO A 45 20.66 -4.18 -17.29
N VAL A 46 19.42 -3.75 -17.53
CA VAL A 46 19.10 -2.37 -17.95
C VAL A 46 19.58 -1.33 -16.94
N TYR A 47 19.47 -1.58 -15.63
CA TYR A 47 19.88 -0.63 -14.59
C TYR A 47 21.39 -0.58 -14.41
N ARG A 48 22.08 -1.72 -14.52
CA ARG A 48 23.55 -1.76 -14.59
C ARG A 48 24.06 -0.98 -15.78
N TRP A 49 23.43 -1.15 -16.94
CA TRP A 49 23.75 -0.42 -18.15
C TRP A 49 23.49 1.09 -18.01
N MET A 50 22.35 1.50 -17.44
CA MET A 50 22.05 2.92 -17.17
C MET A 50 23.02 3.58 -16.19
N ARG A 51 23.62 2.83 -15.25
CA ARG A 51 24.67 3.36 -14.37
C ARG A 51 25.99 3.62 -15.09
N LYS A 52 26.23 2.92 -16.21
CA LYS A 52 27.46 3.05 -17.02
C LYS A 52 27.42 4.26 -17.96
N TYR A 53 26.23 4.71 -18.36
CA TYR A 53 26.05 5.71 -19.39
C TYR A 53 25.16 6.86 -18.91
N ASN A 54 25.63 8.09 -19.05
CA ASN A 54 24.91 9.30 -18.64
C ASN A 54 24.00 9.88 -19.74
N ASP A 55 24.11 9.36 -20.96
CA ASP A 55 23.44 9.84 -22.17
C ASP A 55 22.24 8.95 -22.57
N VAL A 56 21.64 8.25 -21.61
CA VAL A 56 20.46 7.41 -21.85
C VAL A 56 19.22 8.28 -22.05
N GLU A 57 18.42 7.97 -23.07
CA GLU A 57 17.16 8.64 -23.38
C GLU A 57 16.02 7.64 -23.56
N VAL A 58 14.78 8.13 -23.42
CA VAL A 58 13.55 7.37 -23.66
C VAL A 58 12.90 7.88 -24.95
N ILE A 59 12.56 6.96 -25.85
CA ILE A 59 11.85 7.27 -27.10
C ILE A 59 10.54 6.49 -27.15
N ILE A 60 9.49 7.11 -27.69
CA ILE A 60 8.20 6.45 -27.88
C ILE A 60 8.27 5.68 -29.20
N ILE A 61 7.90 4.40 -29.18
CA ILE A 61 7.78 3.58 -30.38
C ILE A 61 6.33 3.60 -30.87
N GLU A 62 5.38 3.40 -29.96
CA GLU A 62 3.95 3.34 -30.28
C GLU A 62 3.15 3.82 -29.07
N ASP A 63 2.14 4.66 -29.29
CA ASP A 63 1.29 5.20 -28.23
C ASP A 63 -0.19 4.86 -28.46
N ARG A 64 -1.06 5.39 -27.59
CA ARG A 64 -2.53 5.25 -27.69
C ARG A 64 -3.06 3.80 -27.65
N LEU A 65 -2.28 2.88 -27.10
CA LEU A 65 -2.68 1.47 -26.95
C LEU A 65 -3.61 1.26 -25.75
N SER A 66 -4.46 0.24 -25.82
CA SER A 66 -5.04 -0.39 -24.63
C SER A 66 -3.97 -1.14 -23.83
N LYS A 67 -4.32 -1.59 -22.63
CA LYS A 67 -3.38 -2.32 -21.77
C LYS A 67 -3.08 -3.71 -22.34
N GLU A 68 -4.09 -4.33 -22.92
CA GLU A 68 -4.05 -5.62 -23.58
C GLU A 68 -3.16 -5.54 -24.82
N GLU A 69 -3.41 -4.56 -25.70
CA GLU A 69 -2.57 -4.30 -26.88
C GLU A 69 -1.13 -3.99 -26.50
N SER A 70 -0.89 -3.14 -25.48
CA SER A 70 0.47 -2.82 -25.05
C SER A 70 1.25 -4.05 -24.56
N SER A 71 0.57 -5.08 -24.07
CA SER A 71 1.23 -6.31 -23.64
C SER A 71 1.60 -7.21 -24.81
N ILE A 72 0.78 -7.23 -25.86
CA ILE A 72 1.07 -7.94 -27.12
C ILE A 72 2.18 -7.20 -27.87
N LYS A 73 2.07 -5.87 -28.00
CA LYS A 73 3.04 -5.02 -28.69
C LYS A 73 4.42 -5.03 -28.02
N GLU A 74 4.49 -5.07 -26.68
CA GLU A 74 5.76 -5.20 -25.97
C GLU A 74 6.51 -6.48 -26.40
N LYS A 75 5.82 -7.63 -26.46
CA LYS A 75 6.41 -8.88 -26.95
C LYS A 75 6.84 -8.77 -28.42
N TYR A 76 5.94 -8.24 -29.25
CA TYR A 76 6.20 -8.05 -30.68
C TYR A 76 7.47 -7.23 -30.92
N TYR A 77 7.61 -6.07 -30.28
CA TYR A 77 8.78 -5.20 -30.47
C TYR A 77 10.06 -5.80 -29.90
N ILE A 78 10.00 -6.52 -28.77
CA ILE A 78 11.18 -7.24 -28.26
C ILE A 78 11.66 -8.26 -29.29
N HIS A 79 10.75 -9.01 -29.91
CA HIS A 79 11.08 -9.99 -30.94
C HIS A 79 11.62 -9.33 -32.21
N LEU A 80 10.91 -8.31 -32.70
CA LEU A 80 11.29 -7.56 -33.91
C LEU A 80 12.69 -6.96 -33.80
N PHE A 81 12.98 -6.27 -32.70
CA PHE A 81 14.30 -5.62 -32.57
C PHE A 81 15.41 -6.64 -32.29
N ARG A 82 15.12 -7.78 -31.64
CA ARG A 82 16.10 -8.87 -31.56
C ARG A 82 16.41 -9.45 -32.94
N SER A 83 15.41 -9.69 -33.78
CA SER A 83 15.63 -10.22 -35.13
C SER A 83 16.34 -9.23 -36.06
N GLN A 84 16.18 -7.92 -35.80
CA GLN A 84 16.94 -6.85 -36.45
C GLN A 84 18.35 -6.66 -35.89
N GLY A 85 18.79 -7.46 -34.90
CA GLY A 85 20.15 -7.45 -34.36
C GLY A 85 20.39 -6.51 -33.18
N HIS A 86 19.35 -5.88 -32.62
CA HIS A 86 19.49 -5.03 -31.45
C HIS A 86 19.83 -5.85 -30.19
N ARG A 87 20.79 -5.36 -29.42
CA ARG A 87 21.25 -6.00 -28.17
C ARG A 87 20.39 -5.60 -26.98
N LEU A 88 19.13 -6.03 -27.01
CA LEU A 88 18.16 -5.71 -25.96
C LEU A 88 18.57 -6.31 -24.61
N LEU A 89 18.43 -5.50 -23.56
CA LEU A 89 18.68 -5.83 -22.15
C LEU A 89 17.43 -6.36 -21.43
N ASN A 90 16.32 -6.54 -22.15
CA ASN A 90 15.13 -7.22 -21.68
C ASN A 90 15.48 -8.63 -21.22
N VAL A 91 15.18 -8.95 -19.95
CA VAL A 91 15.45 -10.28 -19.37
C VAL A 91 14.39 -11.29 -19.80
N SER A 92 13.12 -10.88 -19.84
CA SER A 92 11.99 -11.67 -20.32
C SER A 92 11.71 -11.42 -21.80
N GLU A 93 10.93 -12.29 -22.42
CA GLU A 93 10.37 -12.09 -23.78
C GLU A 93 9.30 -10.98 -23.86
N GLY A 94 8.92 -10.39 -22.71
CA GLY A 94 7.90 -9.36 -22.62
C GLY A 94 6.55 -9.94 -22.20
N GLY A 95 5.60 -9.07 -21.88
CA GLY A 95 4.29 -9.50 -21.36
C GLY A 95 4.27 -9.86 -19.88
N ASP A 96 5.42 -9.86 -19.21
CA ASP A 96 5.56 -9.99 -17.75
C ASP A 96 5.15 -8.70 -17.03
N GLY A 97 3.94 -8.24 -17.31
CA GLY A 97 3.18 -7.61 -16.26
C GLY A 97 2.57 -8.72 -15.40
N SER A 98 2.34 -8.47 -14.12
CA SER A 98 1.41 -9.27 -13.32
C SER A 98 -0.03 -8.71 -13.29
N PRO A 99 -0.63 -8.11 -14.35
CA PRO A 99 -2.05 -7.81 -14.29
C PRO A 99 -2.82 -9.14 -14.36
N GLY A 100 -3.42 -9.54 -13.24
CA GLY A 100 -4.22 -10.76 -13.16
C GLY A 100 -3.47 -12.02 -12.72
N ARG A 101 -2.23 -11.92 -12.21
CA ARG A 101 -1.52 -13.09 -11.67
C ARG A 101 -2.25 -13.65 -10.43
N VAL A 102 -3.12 -14.64 -10.65
CA VAL A 102 -3.75 -15.41 -9.58
C VAL A 102 -2.72 -16.41 -9.07
N LEU A 103 -2.29 -16.24 -7.81
CA LEU A 103 -1.42 -17.23 -7.16
C LEU A 103 -2.13 -18.60 -7.16
N SER A 104 -1.41 -19.64 -7.58
CA SER A 104 -1.90 -21.01 -7.51
C SER A 104 -2.24 -21.38 -6.06
N LYS A 105 -3.17 -22.33 -5.86
CA LYS A 105 -3.57 -22.80 -4.52
C LYS A 105 -2.35 -23.23 -3.70
N ALA A 106 -1.44 -24.00 -4.30
CA ALA A 106 -0.20 -24.43 -3.67
C ALA A 106 0.72 -23.26 -3.26
N SER A 107 0.83 -22.21 -4.08
CA SER A 107 1.65 -21.04 -3.73
C SER A 107 1.01 -20.25 -2.59
N ARG A 108 -0.32 -20.10 -2.60
CA ARG A 108 -1.09 -19.44 -1.54
C ARG A 108 -0.97 -20.19 -0.22
N GLU A 109 -1.03 -21.52 -0.25
CA GLU A 109 -0.84 -22.39 0.92
C GLU A 109 0.58 -22.28 1.48
N LYS A 110 1.62 -22.32 0.63
CA LYS A 110 3.01 -22.12 1.07
C LYS A 110 3.21 -20.79 1.78
N ILE A 111 2.68 -19.70 1.22
CA ILE A 111 2.75 -18.37 1.84
C ILE A 111 1.99 -18.34 3.16
N SER A 112 0.76 -18.88 3.17
CA SER A 112 -0.08 -18.98 4.36
C SER A 112 0.64 -19.73 5.48
N ASN A 113 1.16 -20.94 5.21
CA ASN A 113 1.86 -21.77 6.19
C ASN A 113 3.11 -21.08 6.73
N LYS A 114 3.86 -20.36 5.89
CA LYS A 114 5.06 -19.61 6.32
C LYS A 114 4.74 -18.45 7.26
N LEU A 115 3.58 -17.83 7.11
CA LEU A 115 3.16 -16.67 7.89
C LEU A 115 2.30 -17.06 9.11
N LYS A 116 1.63 -18.20 9.06
CA LYS A 116 0.77 -18.70 10.13
C LYS A 116 1.59 -18.88 11.42
N GLY A 117 1.08 -18.32 12.52
CA GLY A 117 1.69 -18.42 13.84
C GLY A 117 2.85 -17.45 14.10
N LYS A 118 3.31 -16.67 13.13
CA LYS A 118 4.35 -15.66 13.37
C LYS A 118 3.74 -14.44 14.05
N SER A 119 4.18 -14.16 15.27
CA SER A 119 3.85 -12.94 16.00
C SER A 119 4.76 -11.79 15.55
N LEU A 120 4.20 -10.57 15.54
CA LEU A 120 4.97 -9.36 15.28
C LEU A 120 5.85 -9.05 16.51
N SER A 121 7.08 -8.59 16.27
CA SER A 121 7.97 -8.16 17.35
C SER A 121 7.36 -7.01 18.17
N LEU A 122 7.82 -6.83 19.41
CA LEU A 122 7.38 -5.71 20.25
C LEU A 122 7.62 -4.35 19.56
N GLU A 123 8.78 -4.19 18.94
CA GLU A 123 9.14 -2.99 18.19
C GLU A 123 8.21 -2.77 16.99
N HIS A 124 7.92 -3.82 16.21
CA HIS A 124 7.03 -3.70 15.07
C HIS A 124 5.59 -3.34 15.50
N ARG A 125 5.11 -3.92 16.61
CA ARG A 125 3.82 -3.55 17.22
C ARG A 125 3.80 -2.09 17.70
N LYS A 126 4.89 -1.63 18.32
CA LYS A 126 5.05 -0.24 18.75
C LYS A 126 4.97 0.72 17.56
N ASN A 127 5.67 0.43 16.47
CA ASN A 127 5.68 1.26 15.26
C ASN A 127 4.31 1.34 14.59
N ILE A 128 3.56 0.22 14.55
CA ILE A 128 2.17 0.24 14.08
C ILE A 128 1.31 1.12 14.99
N SER A 129 1.45 0.98 16.31
CA SER A 129 0.69 1.76 17.28
C SER A 129 0.97 3.26 17.16
N THR A 130 2.24 3.66 17.07
CA THR A 130 2.63 5.07 16.93
C THR A 130 2.10 5.66 15.61
N GLY A 131 2.25 4.95 14.50
CA GLY A 131 1.72 5.41 13.19
C GLY A 131 0.19 5.54 13.14
N GLN A 132 -0.53 4.77 13.95
CA GLN A 132 -1.99 4.84 14.02
C GLN A 132 -2.50 5.83 15.08
N THR A 133 -1.63 6.30 15.97
CA THR A 133 -1.99 7.26 17.01
C THR A 133 -2.37 8.59 16.39
N GLY A 134 -3.52 9.15 16.78
CA GLY A 134 -4.00 10.44 16.28
C GLY A 134 -4.68 10.41 14.91
N ARG A 135 -4.74 9.25 14.24
CA ARG A 135 -5.42 9.10 12.94
C ARG A 135 -6.92 9.41 13.07
N LYS A 136 -7.38 10.47 12.40
CA LYS A 136 -8.79 10.86 12.34
C LYS A 136 -9.52 10.03 11.29
N ILE A 137 -10.56 9.31 11.71
CA ILE A 137 -11.46 8.59 10.82
C ILE A 137 -12.51 9.57 10.28
N SER A 138 -12.77 9.54 8.96
CA SER A 138 -13.78 10.41 8.34
C SER A 138 -15.21 10.05 8.77
N GLU A 139 -16.12 11.04 8.76
CA GLU A 139 -17.52 10.84 9.14
C GLU A 139 -18.23 9.76 8.31
N LYS A 140 -17.96 9.71 7.00
CA LYS A 140 -18.47 8.64 6.11
C LYS A 140 -18.05 7.25 6.59
N THR A 141 -16.80 7.11 7.03
CA THR A 141 -16.27 5.83 7.53
C THR A 141 -16.85 5.50 8.90
N LYS A 142 -16.98 6.48 9.80
CA LYS A 142 -17.64 6.31 11.10
C LYS A 142 -19.09 5.82 10.92
N LYS A 143 -19.84 6.41 10.00
CA LYS A 143 -21.23 5.98 9.69
C LYS A 143 -21.28 4.54 9.22
N LYS A 144 -20.41 4.13 8.28
CA LYS A 144 -20.33 2.74 7.80
C LYS A 144 -20.01 1.75 8.92
N ILE A 145 -19.04 2.08 9.78
CA ILE A 145 -18.69 1.25 10.93
C ILE A 145 -19.89 1.12 11.88
N SER A 146 -20.55 2.24 12.20
CA SER A 146 -21.73 2.23 13.08
C SER A 146 -22.87 1.37 12.51
N GLN A 147 -23.18 1.50 11.22
CA GLN A 147 -24.21 0.70 10.55
C GLN A 147 -23.88 -0.79 10.59
N SER A 148 -22.64 -1.16 10.28
CA SER A 148 -22.18 -2.55 10.33
C SER A 148 -22.30 -3.15 11.74
N LEU A 149 -21.89 -2.40 12.77
CA LEU A 149 -21.96 -2.87 14.16
C LEU A 149 -23.40 -3.00 14.66
N LYS A 150 -24.30 -2.07 14.31
CA LYS A 150 -25.72 -2.13 14.67
C LYS A 150 -26.40 -3.37 14.08
N ASN A 151 -25.98 -3.80 12.89
CA ASN A 151 -26.57 -4.93 12.19
C ASN A 151 -25.85 -6.26 12.48
N HIS A 152 -24.80 -6.26 13.31
CA HIS A 152 -24.01 -7.46 13.57
C HIS A 152 -24.77 -8.41 14.51
N PRO A 153 -25.17 -9.63 14.06
CA PRO A 153 -26.08 -10.50 14.82
C PRO A 153 -25.62 -10.83 16.25
N ARG A 154 -24.32 -11.11 16.43
CA ARG A 154 -23.75 -11.37 17.78
C ARG A 154 -23.84 -10.16 18.72
N LEU A 155 -23.66 -8.95 18.20
CA LEU A 155 -23.70 -7.73 19.01
C LEU A 155 -25.14 -7.34 19.36
N ILE A 156 -26.07 -7.56 18.44
CA ILE A 156 -27.51 -7.40 18.70
C ILE A 156 -27.95 -8.36 19.81
N ALA A 157 -27.59 -9.66 19.71
CA ALA A 157 -27.95 -10.67 20.71
C ALA A 157 -27.35 -10.38 22.09
N SER A 158 -26.05 -10.04 22.13
CA SER A 158 -25.35 -9.62 23.36
C SER A 158 -25.94 -8.34 23.95
N GLY A 159 -26.20 -7.34 23.10
CA GLY A 159 -26.76 -6.05 23.50
C GLY A 159 -28.15 -6.19 24.11
N LYS A 160 -29.02 -7.03 23.52
CA LYS A 160 -30.33 -7.35 24.10
C LYS A 160 -30.22 -8.03 25.46
N LYS A 161 -29.30 -8.98 25.63
CA LYS A 161 -29.14 -9.76 26.88
C LYS A 161 -28.67 -8.91 28.07
N ASN A 162 -27.94 -7.82 27.81
CA ASN A 162 -27.35 -6.96 28.84
C ASN A 162 -28.02 -5.59 28.97
N LYS A 163 -29.01 -5.28 28.11
CA LYS A 163 -29.72 -3.99 28.17
C LYS A 163 -30.48 -3.88 29.49
N GLY A 164 -30.16 -2.85 30.28
CA GLY A 164 -30.83 -2.55 31.56
C GLY A 164 -30.30 -3.31 32.77
N LYS A 165 -29.35 -4.25 32.61
CA LYS A 165 -28.74 -4.94 33.75
C LYS A 165 -27.76 -4.01 34.46
N LYS A 166 -28.01 -3.75 35.74
CA LYS A 166 -27.06 -3.06 36.62
C LYS A 166 -26.04 -4.08 37.15
N HIS A 167 -24.80 -3.63 37.34
CA HIS A 167 -23.82 -4.42 38.08
C HIS A 167 -24.32 -4.65 39.51
N THR A 168 -24.05 -5.83 40.06
CA THR A 168 -24.29 -6.12 41.48
C THR A 168 -23.39 -5.25 42.34
N GLU A 169 -23.80 -5.02 43.59
CA GLU A 169 -22.99 -4.24 44.54
C GLU A 169 -21.60 -4.84 44.75
N GLU A 170 -21.49 -6.17 44.81
CA GLU A 170 -20.20 -6.86 44.91
C GLU A 170 -19.30 -6.61 43.68
N ALA A 171 -19.86 -6.68 42.47
CA ALA A 171 -19.11 -6.39 41.25
C ALA A 171 -18.70 -4.91 41.18
N ARG A 172 -19.59 -4.00 41.59
CA ARG A 172 -19.30 -2.56 41.70
C ARG A 172 -18.17 -2.30 42.68
N ARG A 173 -18.15 -2.99 43.83
CA ARG A 173 -17.09 -2.89 44.84
C ARG A 173 -15.74 -3.36 44.29
N LYS A 174 -15.68 -4.55 43.67
CA LYS A 174 -14.44 -5.07 43.04
C LYS A 174 -13.89 -4.14 41.95
N ILE A 175 -14.79 -3.56 41.13
CA ILE A 175 -14.39 -2.58 40.11
C ILE A 175 -13.83 -1.30 40.76
N SER A 176 -14.41 -0.86 41.88
CA SER A 176 -13.93 0.30 42.63
C SER A 176 -12.54 0.02 43.22
N GLU A 177 -12.39 -1.06 43.99
CA GLU A 177 -11.12 -1.48 44.61
C GLU A 177 -9.99 -1.60 43.59
N ALA A 178 -10.25 -2.17 42.41
CA ALA A 178 -9.26 -2.30 41.34
C ALA A 178 -8.83 -0.96 40.71
N LYS A 179 -9.62 0.11 40.91
CA LYS A 179 -9.36 1.47 40.41
C LYS A 179 -8.78 2.38 41.49
N THR A 180 -9.05 2.13 42.77
CA THR A 180 -8.49 2.89 43.88
C THR A 180 -6.96 2.81 43.86
N GLY A 181 -6.28 3.93 44.04
CA GLY A 181 -4.80 4.00 44.08
C GLY A 181 -4.09 4.07 42.72
N LYS A 182 -4.80 3.97 41.60
CA LYS A 182 -4.20 4.18 40.26
C LYS A 182 -4.26 5.68 39.89
N PRO A 183 -3.11 6.36 39.70
CA PRO A 183 -3.11 7.77 39.32
C PRO A 183 -3.77 7.95 37.94
N ALA A 184 -4.50 9.04 37.78
CA ALA A 184 -5.07 9.40 36.49
C ALA A 184 -3.92 9.66 35.49
N THR A 185 -4.03 9.08 34.30
CA THR A 185 -3.09 9.34 33.21
C THR A 185 -3.19 10.80 32.76
N GLU A 186 -2.09 11.35 32.24
CA GLU A 186 -2.02 12.72 31.73
C GLU A 186 -3.14 13.03 30.71
N LYS A 187 -3.46 12.06 29.85
CA LYS A 187 -4.57 12.14 28.89
C LYS A 187 -5.94 12.26 29.57
N GLN A 188 -6.15 11.58 30.69
CA GLN A 188 -7.39 11.67 31.46
C GLN A 188 -7.52 13.04 32.13
N LEU A 189 -6.43 13.56 32.71
CA LEU A 189 -6.39 14.90 33.31
C LEU A 189 -6.69 15.99 32.28
N LEU A 190 -6.07 15.92 31.10
CA LEU A 190 -6.30 16.87 30.01
C LEU A 190 -7.76 16.83 29.51
N HIS A 191 -8.34 15.63 29.43
CA HIS A 191 -9.74 15.47 29.04
C HIS A 191 -10.70 16.08 30.08
N LEU A 192 -10.45 15.86 31.38
CA LEU A 192 -11.24 16.43 32.47
C LEU A 192 -11.16 17.96 32.49
N ALA A 193 -9.96 18.53 32.30
CA ALA A 193 -9.78 19.98 32.20
C ALA A 193 -10.58 20.59 31.04
N ARG A 194 -10.59 19.91 29.88
CA ARG A 194 -11.37 20.32 28.71
C ARG A 194 -12.88 20.28 28.97
N LEU A 195 -13.37 19.23 29.64
CA LEU A 195 -14.78 19.11 30.01
C LEU A 195 -15.20 20.18 31.03
N ALA A 196 -14.36 20.45 32.04
CA ALA A 196 -14.60 21.50 33.02
C ALA A 196 -14.71 22.88 32.36
N LYS A 197 -13.87 23.17 31.36
CA LYS A 197 -13.96 24.40 30.56
C LYS A 197 -15.28 24.48 29.78
N LEU A 198 -15.66 23.40 29.09
CA LEU A 198 -16.90 23.35 28.32
C LEU A 198 -18.15 23.54 29.19
N ASN A 199 -18.17 22.97 30.40
CA ASN A 199 -19.28 23.13 31.33
C ASN A 199 -19.37 24.56 31.89
N ARG A 200 -18.23 25.22 32.15
CA ARG A 200 -18.21 26.63 32.54
C ARG A 200 -18.70 27.55 31.43
N GLU A 201 -18.38 27.26 30.18
CA GLU A 201 -18.87 28.02 29.02
C GLU A 201 -20.37 27.82 28.82
N LYS A 202 -20.88 26.59 29.02
CA LYS A 202 -22.32 26.28 28.95
C LYS A 202 -23.14 26.88 30.09
N ALA A 203 -22.55 27.08 31.27
CA ALA A 203 -23.23 27.70 32.41
C ALA A 203 -23.26 29.23 32.34
N LYS A 204 -22.54 29.83 31.38
CA LYS A 204 -22.52 31.28 31.12
C LYS A 204 -23.45 31.71 29.98
N ASN A 205 -24.04 30.75 29.27
CA ASN A 205 -25.07 30.93 28.25
C ASN A 205 -26.42 30.50 28.81
#